data_AF-A0A524EV41-F1
#
_entry.id   AF-A0A524EV41-F1
#
_cell.length_a   1.000
_cell.length_b   1.000
_cell.length_c   1.000
_cell.angle_alpha   90.00
_cell.angle_beta   90.00
_cell.angle_gamma   90.00
#
_symmetry.space_group_name_H-M   'P 1'
#
loop_
_entity.id
_entity.type
_entity.pdbx_description
1 polymer ?
#
loop_
_entity_poly.entity_id
_entity_poly.type
_entity_poly.pdbx_seq_one_letter_code
_entity_poly.pdbx_strand_id
1 'polypeptide(L)'
;SIEIYFEFAKLDEIFTKITEYGVEIAHEIITQPWQQRAFRFFDPDGYLIEIAEPMWAVVIRLHNEGLLPKDIQKQTMMPLEIVNLIIKTNFGMR
;
A
#
# COMPACT_ATOMS: atom_id res chain seq x y z
N SER A 1 -22.09 -0.58 -7.82
CA SER A 1 -21.38 -0.80 -6.55
C SER A 1 -20.56 0.44 -6.25
N ILE A 2 -20.48 0.84 -4.98
CA ILE A 2 -19.60 1.93 -4.52
C ILE A 2 -18.47 1.25 -3.75
N GLU A 3 -17.23 1.66 -4.03
CA GLU A 3 -16.02 1.24 -3.31
C GLU A 3 -15.38 2.51 -2.75
N ILE A 4 -15.02 2.48 -1.47
CA ILE A 4 -14.37 3.60 -0.79
C ILE A 4 -12.90 3.24 -0.59
N TYR A 5 -12.00 4.06 -1.13
CA TYR A 5 -10.56 3.82 -1.11
C TYR A 5 -9.84 4.75 -0.13
N PHE A 6 -8.99 4.16 0.70
CA PHE A 6 -8.07 4.88 1.60
C PHE A 6 -6.64 4.40 1.42
N GLU A 7 -5.68 5.28 1.72
CA GLU A 7 -4.27 4.93 1.79
C GLU A 7 -3.74 4.98 3.22
N PHE A 8 -3.00 3.95 3.64
CA PHE A 8 -2.39 3.91 4.96
C PHE A 8 -1.02 3.21 4.93
N ALA A 9 0.03 3.92 5.35
CA ALA A 9 1.41 3.43 5.25
C ALA A 9 1.70 2.23 6.17
N LYS A 10 1.07 2.18 7.34
CA LYS A 10 1.22 1.08 8.32
C LYS A 10 0.10 0.06 8.12
N LEU A 11 0.05 -0.55 6.94
CA LEU A 11 -1.06 -1.41 6.52
C LEU A 11 -1.32 -2.56 7.50
N ASP A 12 -0.25 -3.20 7.98
CA ASP A 12 -0.35 -4.31 8.93
C ASP A 12 -0.96 -3.85 10.28
N GLU A 13 -0.59 -2.65 10.77
CA GLU A 13 -1.13 -2.11 12.04
C GLU A 13 -2.63 -1.81 11.93
N ILE A 14 -3.07 -1.21 10.82
CA ILE A 14 -4.51 -0.89 10.64
C ILE A 14 -5.34 -2.15 10.37
N PHE A 15 -4.77 -3.14 9.67
CA PHE A 15 -5.44 -4.42 9.43
C PHE A 15 -5.71 -5.16 10.75
N THR A 16 -4.72 -5.26 11.63
CA THR A 16 -4.91 -5.84 12.97
C THR A 16 -5.98 -5.08 13.75
N LYS A 17 -5.89 -3.74 13.78
CA LYS A 17 -6.87 -2.93 14.50
C LYS A 17 -8.30 -3.10 13.98
N ILE A 18 -8.48 -3.21 12.66
CA ILE A 18 -9.81 -3.38 12.05
C ILE A 18 -10.37 -4.77 12.31
N THR A 19 -9.56 -5.82 12.19
CA THR A 19 -9.99 -7.21 12.43
C THR A 19 -10.38 -7.45 13.89
N GLU A 20 -9.77 -6.74 14.85
CA GLU A 20 -10.17 -6.74 16.27
C GLU A 20 -11.60 -6.25 16.51
N TYR A 21 -12.17 -5.42 15.62
CA TYR A 21 -13.56 -4.96 15.71
C TYR A 21 -14.59 -5.95 15.13
N GLY A 22 -14.15 -7.09 14.60
CA GLY A 22 -15.05 -8.14 14.09
C GLY A 22 -15.79 -7.76 12.80
N VAL A 23 -15.20 -6.90 11.96
CA VAL A 23 -15.76 -6.56 10.64
C VAL A 23 -15.72 -7.76 9.68
N GLU A 24 -16.60 -7.77 8.68
CA GLU A 24 -16.57 -8.78 7.63
C GLU A 24 -15.43 -8.50 6.63
N ILE A 25 -14.43 -9.38 6.61
CA ILE A 25 -13.30 -9.28 5.69
C ILE A 25 -13.66 -9.90 4.34
N ALA A 26 -13.65 -9.08 3.28
CA ALA A 26 -13.87 -9.52 1.91
C ALA A 26 -12.62 -10.23 1.37
N HIS A 27 -11.44 -9.66 1.63
CA HIS A 27 -10.16 -10.34 1.48
C HIS A 27 -9.11 -9.75 2.42
N GLU A 28 -8.21 -10.61 2.91
CA GLU A 28 -7.06 -10.21 3.72
C GLU A 28 -6.06 -9.36 2.91
N ILE A 29 -4.92 -9.02 3.50
CA ILE A 29 -3.87 -8.28 2.80
C ILE A 29 -3.35 -9.12 1.62
N ILE A 30 -3.50 -8.58 0.41
CA ILE A 30 -3.00 -9.15 -0.84
C ILE A 30 -2.06 -8.15 -1.50
N THR A 31 -1.00 -8.66 -2.11
CA THR A 31 -0.07 -7.88 -2.95
C THR A 31 -0.56 -7.84 -4.39
N GLN A 32 -0.80 -6.65 -4.92
CA GLN A 32 -1.18 -6.41 -6.31
C GLN A 32 0.03 -6.62 -7.26
N PRO A 33 -0.20 -6.81 -8.57
CA PRO A 33 0.89 -6.98 -9.54
C PRO A 33 1.94 -5.84 -9.53
N TRP A 34 1.50 -4.62 -9.23
CA TRP A 34 2.36 -3.44 -9.08
C TRP A 34 2.95 -3.27 -7.67
N GLN A 35 3.01 -4.35 -6.89
CA GLN A 35 3.60 -4.46 -5.55
C GLN A 35 2.88 -3.73 -4.41
N GLN A 36 1.78 -3.03 -4.68
CA GLN A 36 0.97 -2.40 -3.64
C GLN A 36 0.23 -3.46 -2.83
N ARG A 37 0.33 -3.41 -1.50
CA ARG A 37 -0.51 -4.24 -0.63
C ARG A 37 -1.83 -3.54 -0.34
N ALA A 38 -2.93 -4.29 -0.29
CA ALA A 38 -4.24 -3.80 0.09
C ALA A 38 -5.10 -4.91 0.72
N PHE A 39 -6.07 -4.53 1.56
CA PHE A 39 -7.12 -5.43 2.04
C PHE A 39 -8.49 -4.77 1.86
N ARG A 40 -9.54 -5.60 1.85
CA ARG A 40 -10.92 -5.13 1.74
C ARG A 40 -11.82 -5.73 2.79
N PHE A 41 -12.75 -4.92 3.26
CA PHE A 41 -13.74 -5.31 4.25
C PHE A 41 -15.05 -4.56 3.99
N PHE A 42 -16.12 -5.03 4.62
CA PHE A 42 -17.41 -4.35 4.60
C PHE A 42 -17.60 -3.51 5.85
N ASP A 43 -18.15 -2.31 5.67
CA ASP A 43 -18.67 -1.54 6.79
C ASP A 43 -20.03 -2.12 7.27
N PRO A 44 -20.59 -1.63 8.39
CA PRO A 44 -21.86 -2.14 8.91
C PRO A 44 -23.06 -1.99 7.96
N ASP A 45 -22.99 -1.09 6.97
CA ASP A 45 -24.03 -0.85 5.98
C ASP A 45 -23.82 -1.67 4.69
N GLY A 46 -22.74 -2.47 4.62
CA GLY A 46 -22.42 -3.35 3.50
C GLY A 46 -21.67 -2.68 2.35
N TYR A 47 -21.08 -1.50 2.56
CA TYR A 47 -20.20 -0.86 1.59
C TYR A 47 -18.81 -1.50 1.62
N LEU A 48 -18.25 -1.76 0.43
CA LEU A 48 -16.91 -2.28 0.28
C LEU A 48 -15.89 -1.16 0.50
N ILE A 49 -15.02 -1.34 1.48
CA ILE A 49 -13.90 -0.45 1.77
C ILE A 49 -12.60 -1.14 1.37
N GLU A 50 -11.74 -0.43 0.64
CA GLU A 50 -10.37 -0.83 0.37
C GLU A 50 -9.40 0.09 1.13
N ILE A 51 -8.44 -0.52 1.82
CA ILE A 51 -7.29 0.19 2.38
C ILE A 51 -6.03 -0.37 1.73
N ALA A 52 -5.25 0.51 1.10
CA ALA A 52 -4.02 0.16 0.41
C ALA A 52 -2.80 0.91 0.95
N GLU A 53 -1.60 0.38 0.70
CA GLU A 53 -0.38 1.16 0.89
C GLU A 53 -0.37 2.34 -0.08
N PRO A 54 0.02 3.56 0.34
CA PRO A 54 0.32 4.61 -0.62
C PRO A 54 1.55 4.20 -1.45
N MET A 55 1.56 4.54 -2.74
CA MET A 55 2.62 4.09 -3.65
C MET A 55 4.03 4.55 -3.25
N TRP A 56 4.17 5.67 -2.53
CA TRP A 56 5.47 6.09 -1.99
C TRP A 56 5.99 5.12 -0.92
N ALA A 57 5.12 4.53 -0.10
CA ALA A 57 5.51 3.54 0.90
C ALA A 57 5.92 2.23 0.24
N VAL A 58 5.25 1.84 -0.85
CA VAL A 58 5.65 0.71 -1.70
C VAL A 58 7.07 0.90 -2.22
N VAL A 59 7.37 2.07 -2.78
CA VAL A 59 8.72 2.40 -3.28
C VAL A 59 9.78 2.32 -2.18
N ILE A 60 9.50 2.90 -1.01
CA ILE A 60 10.43 2.87 0.13
C ILE A 60 10.65 1.43 0.61
N ARG A 61 9.58 0.63 0.73
CA ARG A 61 9.65 -0.77 1.15
C ARG A 61 10.50 -1.59 0.19
N LEU A 62 10.21 -1.54 -1.12
CA LEU A 62 10.99 -2.26 -2.13
C LEU A 62 12.46 -1.82 -2.16
N HIS A 63 12.73 -0.53 -1.94
CA HIS A 63 14.10 -0.04 -1.85
C HIS A 63 14.83 -0.55 -0.60
N ASN A 64 14.16 -0.59 0.55
CA ASN A 64 14.69 -1.16 1.78
C ASN A 64 14.91 -2.69 1.70
N GLU A 65 14.13 -3.37 0.85
CA GLU A 65 14.35 -4.79 0.49
C GLU A 65 15.55 -5.00 -0.46
N GLY A 66 16.20 -3.92 -0.89
CA GLY A 66 17.44 -3.94 -1.67
C GLY A 66 17.26 -3.79 -3.18
N LEU A 67 16.05 -3.49 -3.66
CA LEU A 67 15.82 -3.30 -5.10
C LEU A 67 16.43 -1.97 -5.59
N LEU A 68 16.99 -2.01 -6.79
CA LEU A 68 17.49 -0.83 -7.48
C LEU A 68 16.31 0.00 -8.03
N PRO A 69 16.45 1.34 -8.15
CA PRO A 69 15.37 2.20 -8.66
C PRO A 69 14.80 1.77 -10.01
N LYS A 70 15.63 1.22 -10.92
CA LYS A 70 15.18 0.70 -12.22
C LYS A 70 14.33 -0.57 -12.12
N ASP A 71 14.57 -1.41 -11.13
CA ASP A 71 13.77 -2.62 -10.92
C ASP A 71 12.45 -2.26 -10.24
N ILE A 72 12.48 -1.31 -9.30
CA ILE A 72 11.27 -0.72 -8.70
C ILE A 72 10.39 -0.08 -9.77
N GLN A 73 10.98 0.69 -10.70
CA GLN A 73 10.26 1.26 -11.84
C GLN A 73 9.55 0.17 -12.67
N LYS A 74 10.23 -0.94 -12.98
CA LYS A 74 9.63 -2.03 -13.76
C LYS A 74 8.49 -2.72 -13.02
N GLN A 75 8.65 -2.95 -11.71
CA GLN A 75 7.65 -3.66 -10.92
C GLN A 75 6.42 -2.81 -10.63
N THR A 76 6.60 -1.53 -10.27
CA THR A 76 5.51 -0.62 -9.88
C THR A 76 4.92 0.14 -11.06
N MET A 77 5.58 0.12 -12.22
CA MET A 77 5.29 0.95 -13.39
C MET A 77 5.38 2.47 -13.13
N MET A 78 5.87 2.89 -11.97
CA MET A 78 6.04 4.31 -11.65
C MET A 78 7.19 4.91 -12.47
N PRO A 79 7.11 6.18 -12.89
CA PRO A 79 8.20 6.85 -13.58
C PRO A 79 9.49 6.85 -12.74
N LEU A 80 10.62 6.55 -13.37
CA LEU A 80 11.91 6.44 -12.69
C LEU A 80 12.28 7.72 -11.92
N GLU A 81 11.91 8.88 -12.46
CA GLU A 81 12.11 10.19 -11.82
C GLU A 81 11.38 10.28 -10.48
N ILE A 82 10.14 9.79 -10.41
CA ILE A 82 9.34 9.77 -9.19
C ILE A 82 9.90 8.78 -8.18
N VAL A 83 10.31 7.59 -8.64
CA VAL A 83 10.97 6.58 -7.78
C VAL A 83 12.21 7.18 -7.12
N ASN A 84 13.09 7.83 -7.91
CA ASN A 84 14.29 8.47 -7.40
C ASN A 84 13.97 9.64 -6.46
N LEU A 85 12.94 10.44 -6.75
CA LEU A 85 12.51 11.52 -5.87
C LEU A 85 12.05 11.00 -4.51
N ILE A 86 11.23 9.95 -4.48
CA ILE A 86 10.75 9.33 -3.23
C ILE A 86 11.92 8.80 -2.42
N ILE A 87 12.82 8.03 -3.04
CA ILE A 87 14.01 7.50 -2.37
C ILE A 87 14.85 8.67 -1.82
N LYS A 88 15.19 9.66 -2.65
CA LYS A 88 15.99 10.81 -2.22
C LYS A 88 15.35 11.57 -1.07
N THR A 89 14.04 11.80 -1.10
CA THR A 89 13.32 12.56 -0.06
C THR A 89 13.26 11.81 1.27
N ASN A 90 13.13 10.48 1.22
CA ASN A 90 13.13 9.63 2.41
C ASN A 90 14.49 9.60 3.15
N PHE A 91 15.60 9.69 2.41
CA PHE A 91 16.95 9.65 2.98
C PHE A 91 17.64 11.01 3.10
N GLY A 92 17.18 12.03 2.37
CA GLY A 92 17.79 13.36 2.30
C GLY A 92 17.29 14.39 3.32
N MET A 93 16.34 14.00 4.19
CA MET A 93 15.87 14.81 5.33
C MET A 93 16.09 14.12 6.68
N ARG A 94 17.00 13.15 6.74
CA ARG A 94 17.52 12.60 8.00
C ARG A 94 18.88 13.20 8.33
#